data_AF-A0A182N391-F1
#
_entry.id   AF-A0A182N391-F1
#
_cell.length_a   1.000
_cell.length_b   1.000
_cell.length_c   1.000
_cell.angle_alpha   90.00
_cell.angle_beta   90.00
_cell.angle_gamma   90.00
#
_symmetry.space_group_name_H-M   'P 1'
#
loop_
_entity.id
_entity.type
_entity.pdbx_description
1 polymer ?
#
loop_
_entity_poly.entity_id
_entity_poly.type
_entity_poly.pdbx_seq_one_letter_code
_entity_poly.pdbx_strand_id
1 'polypeptide(L)'
;MSLNSYNQSDLPMPSVKEILMWQHNAFLGERQGRRSLSGNHDDVEDDMKFSQIFTPDQVDDMNQRLNLTRSQRVRAALFPDTFEEGPPTQFDQQQLNTVQRLAEPSRMLKHAFVNLINYRDDADLATCAIPELIKLLTDEDLVVVSQAAMMVHQLSTKEASRHAIMDSPQMVAALVRALSNSNDLATTVCVVGTLHNLSHHRRGLLAIFKSDGVPALVKLLSSPVELLLVYAISTLHNLLLHQDGSKMAVRLTGGLQKMVALLQRNNVKFLAIVTDCLHILAYGNQESKLIILASTGPSELVRIMRSYDYERLLWTTSRVLRVLSVCWSSKRAIVEAGELHLDATQPVRRGDYGLDTLLSGLVTVLGSSDMSVVTCDSGILFNLTCNNQ
;
A
#
# COMPACT_ATOMS: atom_id res chain seq x y z
N MET A 1 32.18 -11.87 23.68
CA MET A 1 32.62 -11.13 22.49
C MET A 1 31.40 -10.86 21.63
N SER A 2 31.24 -9.62 21.19
CA SER A 2 30.37 -9.09 20.12
C SER A 2 29.04 -9.78 19.78
N LEU A 3 27.94 -9.13 20.18
CA LEU A 3 26.61 -9.33 19.59
C LEU A 3 26.55 -8.63 18.22
N ASN A 4 26.28 -9.38 17.14
CA ASN A 4 26.00 -8.78 15.83
C ASN A 4 24.51 -8.47 15.69
N SER A 5 24.18 -7.17 15.64
CA SER A 5 22.88 -6.68 15.18
C SER A 5 22.77 -6.80 13.66
N TYR A 6 21.91 -7.69 13.16
CA TYR A 6 21.59 -7.76 11.73
C TYR A 6 20.40 -6.87 11.39
N ASN A 7 20.59 -5.97 10.44
CA ASN A 7 19.52 -5.15 9.85
C ASN A 7 18.45 -6.04 9.22
N GLN A 8 17.19 -5.68 9.43
CA GLN A 8 16.03 -6.35 8.84
C GLN A 8 15.19 -5.33 8.09
N SER A 9 15.60 -5.05 6.85
CA SER A 9 14.89 -4.19 5.90
C SER A 9 15.08 -4.73 4.49
N ASP A 10 13.95 -4.89 3.79
CA ASP A 10 13.75 -5.01 2.33
C ASP A 10 13.03 -6.29 1.91
N LEU A 11 11.69 -6.22 1.98
CA LEU A 11 10.77 -6.99 1.14
C LEU A 11 9.81 -6.00 0.47
N PRO A 12 9.56 -6.10 -0.85
CA PRO A 12 8.78 -5.10 -1.57
C PRO A 12 7.30 -5.15 -1.17
N MET A 13 6.78 -3.98 -0.79
CA MET A 13 5.33 -3.75 -0.66
C MET A 13 4.67 -3.74 -2.04
N PRO A 14 3.42 -4.23 -2.18
CA PRO A 14 2.63 -3.97 -3.38
C PRO A 14 2.46 -2.45 -3.52
N SER A 15 2.71 -1.93 -4.72
CA SER A 15 2.71 -0.48 -4.92
C SER A 15 1.30 0.08 -4.82
N VAL A 16 1.16 1.35 -4.39
CA VAL A 16 -0.13 2.09 -4.37
C VAL A 16 -0.87 1.98 -5.72
N LYS A 17 -0.11 1.86 -6.82
CA LYS A 17 -0.58 1.67 -8.19
C LYS A 17 -1.40 0.38 -8.38
N GLU A 18 -1.03 -0.72 -7.73
CA GLU A 18 -1.73 -2.00 -7.87
C GLU A 18 -3.08 -1.99 -7.13
N ILE A 19 -3.17 -1.32 -5.98
CA ILE A 19 -4.41 -1.17 -5.22
C ILE A 19 -5.38 -0.23 -5.96
N LEU A 20 -4.87 0.85 -6.56
CA LEU A 20 -5.68 1.76 -7.40
C LEU A 20 -6.24 1.09 -8.66
N MET A 21 -5.55 0.10 -9.25
CA MET A 21 -6.08 -0.64 -10.41
C MET A 21 -7.35 -1.44 -10.08
N TRP A 22 -7.44 -2.01 -8.87
CA TRP A 22 -8.66 -2.69 -8.41
C TRP A 22 -9.82 -1.70 -8.23
N GLN A 23 -9.53 -0.49 -7.76
CA GLN A 23 -10.53 0.57 -7.57
C GLN A 23 -11.01 1.16 -8.91
N HIS A 24 -10.12 1.25 -9.91
CA HIS A 24 -10.42 1.80 -11.24
C HIS A 24 -11.28 0.86 -12.10
N ASN A 25 -10.98 -0.44 -12.09
CA ASN A 25 -11.72 -1.43 -12.89
C ASN A 25 -13.18 -1.64 -12.42
N ALA A 26 -13.49 -1.35 -11.15
CA ALA A 26 -14.86 -1.36 -10.64
C ALA A 26 -15.70 -0.15 -11.11
N PHE A 27 -15.06 0.93 -11.57
CA PHE A 27 -15.72 2.21 -11.87
C PHE A 27 -15.90 2.49 -13.37
N LEU A 28 -15.31 1.68 -14.25
CA LEU A 28 -15.36 1.85 -15.72
C LEU A 28 -16.41 0.97 -16.42
N GLY A 29 -17.27 0.26 -15.68
CA GLY A 29 -18.38 -0.50 -16.24
C GLY A 29 -19.48 0.37 -16.89
N GLU A 30 -19.48 1.68 -16.62
CA GLU A 30 -20.48 2.61 -17.14
C GLU A 30 -19.82 3.84 -17.81
N ARG A 31 -20.26 4.11 -19.05
CA ARG A 31 -19.93 5.27 -19.95
C ARG A 31 -18.79 5.08 -20.96
N GLN A 32 -19.14 4.51 -22.13
CA GLN A 32 -18.68 5.04 -23.41
C GLN A 32 -19.82 5.14 -24.42
N GLY A 33 -20.00 6.33 -25.01
CA GLY A 33 -20.95 6.57 -26.10
C GLY A 33 -20.83 7.97 -26.72
N ARG A 34 -20.51 8.01 -28.03
CA ARG A 34 -20.53 9.15 -28.99
C ARG A 34 -19.40 10.21 -28.83
N ARG A 35 -18.49 10.37 -29.83
CA ARG A 35 -18.51 11.08 -31.17
C ARG A 35 -18.33 12.62 -31.01
N SER A 36 -17.32 13.35 -31.56
CA SER A 36 -16.87 13.62 -32.97
C SER A 36 -17.85 14.53 -33.76
N LEU A 37 -17.48 15.58 -34.54
CA LEU A 37 -16.33 15.89 -35.44
C LEU A 37 -16.07 17.42 -35.70
N SER A 38 -14.80 17.81 -36.00
CA SER A 38 -14.28 18.67 -37.12
C SER A 38 -14.73 20.15 -37.40
N GLY A 39 -13.82 20.99 -37.96
CA GLY A 39 -14.10 22.24 -38.71
C GLY A 39 -12.94 23.28 -38.81
N ASN A 40 -12.60 23.79 -40.01
CA ASN A 40 -11.46 24.70 -40.33
C ASN A 40 -11.89 26.04 -41.02
N HIS A 41 -10.89 26.92 -41.29
CA HIS A 41 -10.81 27.94 -42.39
C HIS A 41 -11.59 29.28 -42.22
N ASP A 42 -11.19 30.46 -42.73
CA ASP A 42 -9.96 30.96 -43.41
C ASP A 42 -9.86 32.52 -43.36
N ASP A 43 -8.76 33.10 -43.90
CA ASP A 43 -8.35 34.53 -43.91
C ASP A 43 -9.14 35.49 -44.85
N VAL A 44 -8.97 36.82 -44.66
CA VAL A 44 -9.11 37.89 -45.69
C VAL A 44 -8.11 39.06 -45.43
N GLU A 45 -7.64 39.71 -46.49
CA GLU A 45 -6.53 40.70 -46.59
C GLU A 45 -6.94 42.22 -46.53
N ASP A 46 -6.03 43.09 -47.04
CA ASP A 46 -6.13 44.52 -47.44
C ASP A 46 -5.91 45.63 -46.36
N ASP A 47 -5.26 46.79 -46.64
CA ASP A 47 -4.51 47.31 -47.82
C ASP A 47 -3.56 48.49 -47.42
N MET A 48 -2.69 48.93 -48.34
CA MET A 48 -2.16 50.29 -48.60
C MET A 48 -0.99 50.95 -47.80
N LYS A 49 0.17 51.00 -48.47
CA LYS A 49 1.01 52.18 -48.82
C LYS A 49 1.45 53.22 -47.76
N PHE A 50 2.78 53.34 -47.54
CA PHE A 50 3.52 54.59 -47.85
C PHE A 50 5.07 54.43 -47.95
N SER A 51 5.68 55.17 -48.89
CA SER A 51 7.10 55.59 -49.03
C SER A 51 8.29 54.71 -48.57
N GLN A 52 9.16 54.39 -49.54
CA GLN A 52 10.50 53.80 -49.34
C GLN A 52 11.50 54.80 -48.69
N ILE A 53 12.29 54.34 -47.70
CA ILE A 53 13.50 55.03 -47.18
C ILE A 53 14.67 54.03 -47.07
N PHE A 54 14.86 53.20 -48.09
CA PHE A 54 15.87 52.14 -48.14
C PHE A 54 16.46 52.03 -49.55
N THR A 55 17.74 51.70 -49.67
CA THR A 55 18.39 51.42 -50.96
C THR A 55 17.91 50.07 -51.53
N PRO A 56 18.04 49.80 -52.85
CA PRO A 56 17.56 48.54 -53.44
C PRO A 56 18.03 47.28 -52.71
N ASP A 57 19.33 47.18 -52.38
CA ASP A 57 19.88 46.05 -51.62
C ASP A 57 19.31 45.92 -50.20
N GLN A 58 19.02 47.06 -49.55
CA GLN A 58 18.38 47.07 -48.22
C GLN A 58 16.90 46.68 -48.30
N VAL A 59 16.21 47.04 -49.39
CA VAL A 59 14.83 46.62 -49.66
C VAL A 59 14.79 45.11 -49.91
N ASP A 60 15.77 44.54 -50.63
CA ASP A 60 15.82 43.10 -50.91
C ASP A 60 16.18 42.25 -49.68
N ASP A 61 17.18 42.61 -48.87
CA ASP A 61 17.45 41.91 -47.59
C ASP A 61 16.25 42.02 -46.63
N MET A 62 15.60 43.19 -46.57
CA MET A 62 14.41 43.38 -45.74
C MET A 62 13.20 42.60 -46.27
N ASN A 63 12.99 42.52 -47.58
CA ASN A 63 11.94 41.71 -48.20
C ASN A 63 12.18 40.20 -48.01
N GLN A 64 13.43 39.72 -48.16
CA GLN A 64 13.80 38.34 -47.86
C GLN A 64 13.48 37.99 -46.39
N ARG A 65 13.82 38.87 -45.45
CA ARG A 65 13.47 38.71 -44.02
C ARG A 65 11.96 38.82 -43.75
N LEU A 66 11.23 39.63 -44.52
CA LEU A 66 9.77 39.76 -44.39
C LEU A 66 9.02 38.53 -44.89
N ASN A 67 9.50 37.92 -45.99
CA ASN A 67 8.95 36.69 -46.59
C ASN A 67 9.19 35.43 -45.73
N LEU A 68 10.10 35.47 -44.75
CA LEU A 68 10.21 34.42 -43.73
C LEU A 68 9.04 34.50 -42.74
N THR A 69 8.38 33.37 -42.52
CA THR A 69 7.35 33.24 -41.46
C THR A 69 7.93 33.65 -40.10
N ARG A 70 7.07 34.11 -39.17
CA ARG A 70 7.50 34.49 -37.81
C ARG A 70 8.34 33.38 -37.14
N SER A 71 7.98 32.12 -37.38
CA SER A 71 8.70 30.93 -36.91
C SER A 71 10.12 30.82 -37.48
N GLN A 72 10.31 31.11 -38.77
CA GLN A 72 11.63 31.11 -39.43
C GLN A 72 12.50 32.28 -38.97
N ARG A 73 11.94 33.50 -38.85
CA ARG A 73 12.68 34.67 -38.32
C ARG A 73 13.20 34.43 -36.90
N VAL A 74 12.35 33.91 -36.01
CA VAL A 74 12.73 33.58 -34.63
C VAL A 74 13.79 32.48 -34.61
N ARG A 75 13.68 31.46 -35.48
CA ARG A 75 14.69 30.40 -35.59
C ARG A 75 16.05 30.91 -36.09
N ALA A 76 16.06 31.76 -37.12
CA ALA A 76 17.29 32.37 -37.66
C ALA A 76 18.03 33.23 -36.63
N ALA A 77 17.30 34.00 -35.81
CA ALA A 77 17.89 34.81 -34.75
C ALA A 77 18.42 34.00 -33.55
N LEU A 78 17.90 32.78 -33.33
CA LEU A 78 18.33 31.89 -32.25
C LEU A 78 19.43 30.89 -32.68
N PHE A 79 19.53 30.59 -33.97
CA PHE A 79 20.46 29.59 -34.54
C PHE A 79 21.00 30.08 -35.90
N PRO A 80 21.96 31.04 -35.92
CA PRO A 80 22.44 31.63 -37.17
C PRO A 80 23.18 30.62 -38.07
N ASP A 81 23.87 29.64 -37.47
CA ASP A 81 24.75 28.70 -38.18
C ASP A 81 24.01 27.56 -38.92
N THR A 82 22.69 27.63 -39.08
CA THR A 82 21.88 26.58 -39.74
C THR A 82 21.56 26.87 -41.21
N PHE A 83 22.26 27.81 -41.85
CA PHE A 83 21.92 28.34 -43.19
C PHE A 83 22.80 27.86 -44.36
N GLU A 84 23.65 26.84 -44.18
CA GLU A 84 24.22 26.15 -45.34
C GLU A 84 23.29 25.05 -45.85
N GLU A 85 22.62 25.32 -46.98
CA GLU A 85 21.87 24.30 -47.76
C GLU A 85 22.85 23.32 -48.43
N GLY A 86 23.35 22.36 -47.66
CA GLY A 86 23.97 21.14 -48.16
C GLY A 86 22.94 20.09 -48.58
N PRO A 87 23.27 19.17 -49.51
CA PRO A 87 22.41 18.04 -49.87
C PRO A 87 22.15 17.15 -48.64
N PRO A 88 21.03 16.39 -48.60
CA PRO A 88 20.44 15.92 -47.35
C PRO A 88 21.41 15.05 -46.56
N THR A 89 21.99 15.64 -45.52
CA THR A 89 22.83 14.92 -44.57
C THR A 89 21.98 13.88 -43.86
N GLN A 90 22.52 12.67 -43.83
CA GLN A 90 21.90 11.52 -43.18
C GLN A 90 21.52 11.90 -41.74
N PHE A 91 20.32 11.48 -41.30
CA PHE A 91 19.89 11.63 -39.91
C PHE A 91 20.84 10.88 -38.97
N ASP A 92 21.88 11.56 -38.50
CA ASP A 92 22.77 11.04 -37.49
C ASP A 92 22.04 11.04 -36.15
N GLN A 93 21.62 9.85 -35.71
CA GLN A 93 20.91 9.66 -34.44
C GLN A 93 21.75 10.01 -33.21
N GLN A 94 23.03 10.37 -33.36
CA GLN A 94 23.96 10.59 -32.25
C GLN A 94 24.04 12.03 -31.73
N GLN A 95 23.45 13.03 -32.40
CA GLN A 95 23.46 14.43 -31.92
C GLN A 95 22.04 15.02 -31.76
N LEU A 96 21.42 14.72 -30.61
CA LEU A 96 20.27 15.49 -30.11
C LEU A 96 20.66 16.96 -29.91
N ASN A 97 19.98 17.88 -30.59
CA ASN A 97 20.19 19.31 -30.43
C ASN A 97 20.01 19.73 -28.96
N THR A 98 20.75 20.76 -28.51
CA THR A 98 20.74 21.22 -27.10
C THR A 98 19.33 21.46 -26.56
N VAL A 99 18.41 21.96 -27.39
CA VAL A 99 16.98 22.12 -27.05
C VAL A 99 16.28 20.79 -26.77
N GLN A 100 16.53 19.75 -27.58
CA GLN A 100 15.97 18.40 -27.36
C GLN A 100 16.55 17.75 -26.11
N ARG A 101 17.85 17.97 -25.83
CA ARG A 101 18.51 17.51 -24.59
C ARG A 101 17.96 18.20 -23.33
N LEU A 102 17.57 19.47 -23.43
CA LEU A 102 17.01 20.26 -22.32
C LEU A 102 15.49 20.10 -22.16
N ALA A 103 14.79 19.60 -23.17
CA ALA A 103 13.33 19.47 -23.15
C ALA A 103 12.82 18.59 -22.00
N GLU A 104 13.43 17.43 -21.78
CA GLU A 104 13.02 16.51 -20.71
C GLU A 104 13.36 17.06 -19.30
N PRO A 105 14.58 17.54 -19.00
CA PRO A 105 14.87 18.25 -17.74
C PRO A 105 13.92 19.43 -17.47
N SER A 106 13.58 20.22 -18.51
CA SER A 106 12.65 21.35 -18.39
C SER A 106 11.21 20.89 -18.12
N ARG A 107 10.78 19.77 -18.72
CA ARG A 107 9.47 19.15 -18.46
C ARG A 107 9.40 18.60 -17.03
N MET A 108 10.45 17.92 -16.57
CA MET A 108 10.58 17.44 -15.19
C MET A 108 10.55 18.59 -14.19
N LEU A 109 11.28 19.69 -14.44
CA LEU A 109 11.29 20.87 -13.59
C LEU A 109 9.91 21.55 -13.54
N LYS A 110 9.23 21.70 -14.69
CA LYS A 110 7.86 22.22 -14.74
C LYS A 110 6.89 21.35 -13.93
N HIS A 111 6.98 20.02 -14.06
CA HIS A 111 6.15 19.09 -13.31
C HIS A 111 6.43 19.14 -11.80
N ALA A 112 7.71 19.20 -11.41
CA ALA A 112 8.10 19.36 -10.00
C ALA A 112 7.58 20.68 -9.40
N PHE A 113 7.63 21.78 -10.15
CA PHE A 113 7.09 23.08 -9.72
C PHE A 113 5.56 23.06 -9.56
N VAL A 114 4.83 22.48 -10.51
CA VAL A 114 3.37 22.30 -10.41
C VAL A 114 3.01 21.41 -9.22
N ASN A 115 3.74 20.31 -9.00
CA ASN A 115 3.53 19.45 -7.84
C ASN A 115 3.78 20.16 -6.52
N LEU A 116 4.79 21.05 -6.44
CA LEU A 116 5.08 21.82 -5.24
C LEU A 116 3.98 22.85 -4.93
N ILE A 117 3.40 23.50 -5.95
CA ILE A 117 2.23 24.37 -5.80
C ILE A 117 1.03 23.56 -5.29
N ASN A 118 0.67 22.47 -5.99
CA ASN A 118 -0.46 21.63 -5.60
C ASN A 118 -0.30 21.06 -4.18
N TYR A 119 0.91 20.65 -3.79
CA TYR A 119 1.21 20.16 -2.44
C TYR A 119 0.98 21.25 -1.39
N ARG A 120 1.40 22.49 -1.67
CA ARG A 120 1.17 23.62 -0.77
C ARG A 120 -0.32 23.92 -0.65
N ASP A 121 -1.03 24.04 -1.77
CA ASP A 121 -2.46 24.37 -1.79
C ASP A 121 -3.28 23.29 -1.07
N ASP A 122 -2.94 22.01 -1.25
CA ASP A 122 -3.55 20.88 -0.54
C ASP A 122 -3.24 20.83 0.97
N ALA A 123 -2.07 21.37 1.40
CA ALA A 123 -1.72 21.49 2.81
C ALA A 123 -2.46 22.66 3.48
N ASP A 124 -2.46 23.83 2.82
CA ASP A 124 -3.10 25.05 3.31
C ASP A 124 -4.64 24.85 3.40
N LEU A 125 -5.25 24.25 2.38
CA LEU A 125 -6.68 23.90 2.38
C LEU A 125 -7.04 22.90 3.49
N ALA A 126 -6.24 21.83 3.67
CA ALA A 126 -6.50 20.85 4.71
C ALA A 126 -6.36 21.44 6.12
N THR A 127 -5.36 22.30 6.34
CA THR A 127 -5.14 22.97 7.63
C THR A 127 -6.32 23.87 8.01
N CYS A 128 -6.92 24.56 7.03
CA CYS A 128 -8.14 25.34 7.22
C CYS A 128 -9.40 24.47 7.43
N ALA A 129 -9.50 23.32 6.76
CA ALA A 129 -10.70 22.46 6.81
C ALA A 129 -10.76 21.56 8.06
N ILE A 130 -9.62 21.13 8.60
CA ILE A 130 -9.53 20.19 9.73
C ILE A 130 -10.35 20.61 10.96
N PRO A 131 -10.30 21.87 11.45
CA PRO A 131 -11.06 22.29 12.62
C PRO A 131 -12.58 22.14 12.45
N GLU A 132 -13.11 22.36 11.24
CA GLU A 132 -14.54 22.22 10.97
C GLU A 132 -14.93 20.75 10.80
N LEU A 133 -14.11 19.97 10.08
CA LEU A 133 -14.31 18.53 9.93
C LEU A 133 -14.26 17.78 11.28
N ILE A 134 -13.49 18.26 12.26
CA ILE A 134 -13.52 17.74 13.64
C ILE A 134 -14.91 17.91 14.26
N LYS A 135 -15.54 19.09 14.14
CA LYS A 135 -16.87 19.35 14.69
C LYS A 135 -17.91 18.44 14.05
N LEU A 136 -17.89 18.34 12.71
CA LEU A 136 -18.82 17.53 11.93
C LEU A 136 -18.67 16.02 12.20
N LEU A 137 -17.46 15.53 12.53
CA LEU A 137 -17.24 14.16 13.00
C LEU A 137 -17.77 13.88 14.43
N THR A 138 -18.12 14.93 15.18
CA THR A 138 -18.70 14.86 16.52
C THR A 138 -20.15 15.34 16.59
N ASP A 139 -20.79 15.50 15.43
CA ASP A 139 -22.20 15.91 15.32
C ASP A 139 -23.15 14.82 15.85
N GLU A 140 -24.38 15.20 16.19
CA GLU A 140 -25.44 14.27 16.60
C GLU A 140 -26.08 13.58 15.38
N ASP A 141 -26.08 14.23 14.20
CA ASP A 141 -26.58 13.65 12.96
C ASP A 141 -25.52 12.72 12.32
N LEU A 142 -25.83 11.42 12.31
CA LEU A 142 -24.98 10.39 11.70
C LEU A 142 -24.76 10.61 10.19
N VAL A 143 -25.66 11.31 9.49
CA VAL A 143 -25.48 11.68 8.08
C VAL A 143 -24.38 12.72 7.93
N VAL A 144 -24.32 13.70 8.84
CA VAL A 144 -23.24 14.71 8.91
C VAL A 144 -21.91 14.03 9.23
N VAL A 145 -21.88 13.12 10.21
CA VAL A 145 -20.68 12.33 10.56
C VAL A 145 -20.20 11.49 9.38
N SER A 146 -21.10 10.84 8.64
CA SER A 146 -20.76 10.03 7.45
C SER A 146 -20.14 10.90 6.34
N GLN A 147 -20.76 12.05 6.05
CA GLN A 147 -20.26 12.98 5.04
C GLN A 147 -18.91 13.60 5.44
N ALA A 148 -18.70 13.91 6.72
CA ALA A 148 -17.42 14.38 7.24
C ALA A 148 -16.33 13.28 7.14
N ALA A 149 -16.66 12.03 7.48
CA ALA A 149 -15.77 10.89 7.32
C ALA A 149 -15.37 10.67 5.85
N MET A 150 -16.29 10.82 4.90
CA MET A 150 -16.00 10.77 3.47
C MET A 150 -15.02 11.88 3.04
N MET A 151 -15.23 13.13 3.48
CA MET A 151 -14.32 14.24 3.17
C MET A 151 -12.91 14.03 3.77
N VAL A 152 -12.83 13.61 5.04
CA VAL A 152 -11.53 13.33 5.68
C VAL A 152 -10.83 12.14 5.00
N HIS A 153 -11.58 11.12 4.56
CA HIS A 153 -11.02 10.03 3.77
C HIS A 153 -10.43 10.51 2.44
N GLN A 154 -11.14 11.35 1.69
CA GLN A 154 -10.63 11.97 0.46
C GLN A 154 -9.35 12.77 0.71
N LEU A 155 -9.35 13.65 1.73
CA LEU A 155 -8.13 14.38 2.14
C LEU A 155 -6.99 13.43 2.51
N SER A 156 -7.28 12.32 3.21
CA SER A 156 -6.25 11.34 3.60
C SER A 156 -5.55 10.68 2.41
N THR A 157 -6.14 10.69 1.20
CA THR A 157 -5.46 10.15 0.01
C THR A 157 -4.30 11.04 -0.46
N LYS A 158 -4.44 12.36 -0.33
CA LYS A 158 -3.46 13.38 -0.73
C LYS A 158 -2.32 13.47 0.28
N GLU A 159 -1.07 13.44 -0.15
CA GLU A 159 0.09 13.41 0.76
C GLU A 159 0.17 14.64 1.68
N ALA A 160 -0.02 15.84 1.12
CA ALA A 160 -0.02 17.09 1.86
C ALA A 160 -1.12 17.14 2.95
N SER A 161 -2.36 16.89 2.55
CA SER A 161 -3.51 16.89 3.45
C SER A 161 -3.44 15.76 4.50
N ARG A 162 -2.87 14.61 4.15
CA ARG A 162 -2.59 13.49 5.07
C ARG A 162 -1.63 13.91 6.18
N HIS A 163 -0.59 14.69 5.88
CA HIS A 163 0.30 15.23 6.91
C HIS A 163 -0.43 16.17 7.87
N ALA A 164 -1.26 17.09 7.35
CA ALA A 164 -2.09 17.98 8.20
C ALA A 164 -3.04 17.18 9.12
N ILE A 165 -3.65 16.08 8.64
CA ILE A 165 -4.48 15.19 9.44
C ILE A 165 -3.67 14.51 10.57
N MET A 166 -2.46 14.01 10.27
CA MET A 166 -1.60 13.34 11.27
C MET A 166 -1.07 14.29 12.34
N ASP A 167 -0.83 15.55 11.98
CA ASP A 167 -0.38 16.58 12.89
C ASP A 167 -1.52 17.16 13.76
N SER A 168 -2.77 16.69 13.57
CA SER A 168 -3.94 17.00 14.42
C SER A 168 -4.40 15.78 15.24
N PRO A 169 -3.96 15.63 16.51
CA PRO A 169 -4.42 14.55 17.39
C PRO A 169 -5.93 14.54 17.61
N GLN A 170 -6.57 15.72 17.59
CA GLN A 170 -8.01 15.88 17.77
C GLN A 170 -8.79 15.27 16.60
N MET A 171 -8.28 15.41 15.36
CA MET A 171 -8.86 14.76 14.18
C MET A 171 -8.79 13.24 14.30
N VAL A 172 -7.64 12.68 14.68
CA VAL A 172 -7.49 11.22 14.83
C VAL A 172 -8.36 10.68 15.97
N ALA A 173 -8.51 11.41 17.08
CA ALA A 173 -9.43 11.06 18.16
C ALA A 173 -10.92 11.15 17.76
N ALA A 174 -11.30 12.13 16.94
CA ALA A 174 -12.65 12.24 16.39
C ALA A 174 -12.96 11.06 15.46
N LEU A 175 -12.01 10.69 14.59
CA LEU A 175 -12.11 9.51 13.72
C LEU A 175 -12.29 8.21 14.54
N VAL A 176 -11.43 7.92 15.53
CA VAL A 176 -11.57 6.70 16.34
C VAL A 176 -12.89 6.68 17.13
N ARG A 177 -13.40 7.84 17.56
CA ARG A 177 -14.72 7.95 18.21
C ARG A 177 -15.87 7.65 17.24
N ALA A 178 -15.85 8.24 16.03
CA ALA A 178 -16.82 7.94 14.98
C ALA A 178 -16.81 6.44 14.62
N LEU A 179 -15.64 5.80 14.57
CA LEU A 179 -15.49 4.36 14.36
C LEU A 179 -16.10 3.50 15.47
N SER A 180 -16.05 4.00 16.71
CA SER A 180 -16.54 3.27 17.88
C SER A 180 -18.06 3.35 18.03
N ASN A 181 -18.64 4.48 17.61
CA ASN A 181 -20.04 4.85 17.80
C ASN A 181 -20.92 4.61 16.57
N SER A 182 -20.37 4.63 15.36
CA SER A 182 -21.15 4.45 14.12
C SER A 182 -21.50 2.98 13.87
N ASN A 183 -22.74 2.75 13.45
CA ASN A 183 -23.20 1.48 12.87
C ASN A 183 -23.31 1.59 11.32
N ASP A 184 -23.04 2.76 10.73
CA ASP A 184 -23.06 2.94 9.29
C ASP A 184 -21.79 2.37 8.64
N LEU A 185 -21.99 1.55 7.61
CA LEU A 185 -20.92 0.92 6.87
C LEU A 185 -20.08 1.93 6.10
N ALA A 186 -20.68 2.97 5.51
CA ALA A 186 -19.96 3.96 4.71
C ALA A 186 -18.99 4.77 5.60
N THR A 187 -19.50 5.29 6.72
CA THR A 187 -18.70 5.93 7.79
C THR A 187 -17.56 5.02 8.22
N THR A 188 -17.86 3.77 8.58
CA THR A 188 -16.88 2.80 9.10
C THR A 188 -15.76 2.55 8.09
N VAL A 189 -16.10 2.35 6.80
CA VAL A 189 -15.12 2.15 5.71
C VAL A 189 -14.25 3.39 5.50
N CYS A 190 -14.84 4.59 5.42
CA CYS A 190 -14.09 5.83 5.22
C CYS A 190 -13.16 6.13 6.40
N VAL A 191 -13.62 5.94 7.64
CA VAL A 191 -12.79 6.14 8.83
C VAL A 191 -11.66 5.12 8.89
N VAL A 192 -11.92 3.82 8.72
CA VAL A 192 -10.83 2.82 8.78
C VAL A 192 -9.87 2.92 7.60
N GLY A 193 -10.35 3.25 6.40
CA GLY A 193 -9.50 3.56 5.25
C GLY A 193 -8.62 4.79 5.50
N THR A 194 -9.13 5.78 6.25
CA THR A 194 -8.32 6.92 6.74
C THR A 194 -7.24 6.46 7.71
N LEU A 195 -7.58 5.71 8.76
CA LEU A 195 -6.59 5.20 9.73
C LEU A 195 -5.51 4.34 9.05
N HIS A 196 -5.90 3.53 8.08
CA HIS A 196 -4.96 2.77 7.24
C HIS A 196 -4.01 3.70 6.47
N ASN A 197 -4.55 4.73 5.79
CA ASN A 197 -3.75 5.75 5.11
C ASN A 197 -2.75 6.45 6.04
N LEU A 198 -3.12 6.75 7.28
CA LEU A 198 -2.20 7.38 8.26
C LEU A 198 -1.13 6.39 8.77
N SER A 199 -1.44 5.09 8.83
CA SER A 199 -0.55 4.06 9.39
C SER A 199 0.75 3.82 8.61
N HIS A 200 0.85 4.34 7.38
CA HIS A 200 2.09 4.31 6.58
C HIS A 200 3.16 5.31 7.08
N HIS A 201 2.85 6.15 8.06
CA HIS A 201 3.78 7.14 8.60
C HIS A 201 3.90 7.02 10.12
N ARG A 202 5.11 7.20 10.66
CA ARG A 202 5.38 7.11 12.11
C ARG A 202 4.54 8.07 12.95
N ARG A 203 4.23 9.27 12.44
CA ARG A 203 3.33 10.23 13.13
C ARG A 203 1.90 9.72 13.20
N GLY A 204 1.37 9.21 12.08
CA GLY A 204 0.03 8.62 12.02
C GLY A 204 -0.13 7.41 12.93
N LEU A 205 0.86 6.50 12.94
CA LEU A 205 0.90 5.37 13.88
C LEU A 205 0.84 5.80 15.34
N LEU A 206 1.63 6.81 15.73
CA LEU A 206 1.63 7.36 17.08
C LEU A 206 0.29 8.03 17.43
N ALA A 207 -0.31 8.75 16.48
CA ALA A 207 -1.60 9.40 16.66
C ALA A 207 -2.74 8.36 16.82
N ILE A 208 -2.77 7.30 16.00
CA ILE A 208 -3.73 6.19 16.10
C ILE A 208 -3.60 5.52 17.47
N PHE A 209 -2.37 5.22 17.90
CA PHE A 209 -2.10 4.54 19.16
C PHE A 209 -2.49 5.40 20.38
N LYS A 210 -2.18 6.70 20.36
CA LYS A 210 -2.59 7.64 21.43
C LYS A 210 -4.08 7.97 21.47
N SER A 211 -4.83 7.63 20.42
CA SER A 211 -6.27 7.90 20.31
C SER A 211 -7.13 6.67 20.59
N ASP A 212 -6.60 5.66 21.27
CA ASP A 212 -7.23 4.35 21.50
C ASP A 212 -7.71 3.63 20.22
N GLY A 213 -7.02 3.85 19.10
CA GLY A 213 -7.34 3.22 17.82
C GLY A 213 -7.16 1.70 17.82
N VAL A 214 -6.28 1.14 18.67
CA VAL A 214 -6.03 -0.32 18.75
C VAL A 214 -7.29 -1.09 19.17
N PRO A 215 -7.95 -0.78 20.31
CA PRO A 215 -9.26 -1.37 20.65
C PRO A 215 -10.29 -1.32 19.52
N ALA A 216 -10.43 -0.18 18.83
CA ALA A 216 -11.41 -0.02 17.76
C ALA A 216 -11.08 -0.87 16.52
N LEU A 217 -9.81 -0.91 16.10
CA LEU A 217 -9.34 -1.78 15.01
C LEU A 217 -9.50 -3.28 15.37
N VAL A 218 -9.23 -3.65 16.62
CA VAL A 218 -9.40 -5.03 17.10
C VAL A 218 -10.88 -5.44 17.14
N LYS A 219 -11.81 -4.55 17.51
CA LYS A 219 -13.27 -4.78 17.42
C LYS A 219 -13.67 -5.18 15.99
N LEU A 220 -13.10 -4.53 14.97
CA LEU A 220 -13.43 -4.75 13.56
C LEU A 220 -12.90 -6.07 12.98
N LEU A 221 -11.96 -6.76 13.63
CA LEU A 221 -11.53 -8.11 13.22
C LEU A 221 -12.66 -9.16 13.33
N SER A 222 -13.80 -8.81 13.92
CA SER A 222 -15.03 -9.63 13.93
C SER A 222 -16.08 -9.18 12.91
N SER A 223 -15.78 -8.22 12.03
CA SER A 223 -16.69 -7.76 10.99
C SER A 223 -16.94 -8.85 9.91
N PRO A 224 -18.17 -8.98 9.39
CA PRO A 224 -18.43 -9.82 8.22
C PRO A 224 -17.90 -9.21 6.91
N VAL A 225 -17.57 -7.91 6.89
CA VAL A 225 -17.16 -7.18 5.67
C VAL A 225 -15.66 -7.33 5.42
N GLU A 226 -15.28 -8.01 4.33
CA GLU A 226 -13.87 -8.28 3.98
C GLU A 226 -13.03 -7.01 3.87
N LEU A 227 -13.56 -5.93 3.28
CA LEU A 227 -12.84 -4.65 3.17
C LEU A 227 -12.46 -4.07 4.54
N LEU A 228 -13.34 -4.18 5.53
CA LEU A 228 -13.06 -3.73 6.91
C LEU A 228 -12.01 -4.63 7.57
N LEU A 229 -12.07 -5.94 7.35
CA LEU A 229 -11.06 -6.89 7.85
C LEU A 229 -9.67 -6.58 7.27
N VAL A 230 -9.57 -6.36 5.94
CA VAL A 230 -8.31 -6.07 5.23
C VAL A 230 -7.67 -4.79 5.74
N TYR A 231 -8.42 -3.68 5.84
CA TYR A 231 -7.87 -2.44 6.38
C TYR A 231 -7.54 -2.55 7.87
N ALA A 232 -8.39 -3.19 8.68
CA ALA A 232 -8.14 -3.34 10.12
C ALA A 232 -6.87 -4.17 10.40
N ILE A 233 -6.71 -5.33 9.75
CA ILE A 233 -5.52 -6.17 9.96
C ILE A 233 -4.25 -5.49 9.43
N SER A 234 -4.31 -4.81 8.28
CA SER A 234 -3.14 -4.12 7.70
C SER A 234 -2.70 -2.93 8.56
N THR A 235 -3.65 -2.20 9.15
CA THR A 235 -3.37 -1.10 10.09
C THR A 235 -2.77 -1.62 11.40
N LEU A 236 -3.30 -2.73 11.93
CA LEU A 236 -2.73 -3.40 13.10
C LEU A 236 -1.33 -3.97 12.81
N HIS A 237 -1.08 -4.50 11.62
CA HIS A 237 0.24 -5.01 11.21
C HIS A 237 1.30 -3.90 11.22
N ASN A 238 1.00 -2.74 10.60
CA ASN A 238 1.87 -1.57 10.64
C ASN A 238 2.15 -1.09 12.07
N LEU A 239 1.13 -1.08 12.95
CA LEU A 239 1.29 -0.77 14.38
C LEU A 239 2.18 -1.80 15.09
N LEU A 240 2.01 -3.09 14.85
CA LEU A 240 2.79 -4.18 15.47
C LEU A 240 4.27 -4.17 15.04
N LEU A 241 4.56 -3.71 13.82
CA LEU A 241 5.90 -3.56 13.29
C LEU A 241 6.61 -2.28 13.78
N HIS A 242 5.91 -1.14 13.82
CA HIS A 242 6.55 0.18 13.85
C HIS A 242 6.10 1.12 14.98
N GLN A 243 5.18 0.70 15.86
CA GLN A 243 4.71 1.50 17.00
C GLN A 243 4.97 0.78 18.33
N ASP A 244 5.83 1.36 19.17
CA ASP A 244 6.08 0.86 20.51
C ASP A 244 4.80 0.83 21.36
N GLY A 245 4.67 -0.20 22.21
CA GLY A 245 3.48 -0.45 23.04
C GLY A 245 2.31 -1.14 22.33
N SER A 246 2.23 -1.09 20.99
CA SER A 246 1.12 -1.69 20.22
C SER A 246 0.92 -3.19 20.52
N LYS A 247 2.01 -3.95 20.63
CA LYS A 247 2.01 -5.39 20.94
C LYS A 247 1.34 -5.70 22.27
N MET A 248 1.42 -4.79 23.25
CA MET A 248 0.74 -4.97 24.54
C MET A 248 -0.74 -4.61 24.41
N ALA A 249 -1.07 -3.49 23.78
CA ALA A 249 -2.46 -3.08 23.55
C ALA A 249 -3.27 -4.11 22.76
N VAL A 250 -2.70 -4.73 21.72
CA VAL A 250 -3.36 -5.80 20.94
C VAL A 250 -3.61 -7.06 21.77
N ARG A 251 -2.71 -7.40 22.72
CA ARG A 251 -2.94 -8.52 23.66
C ARG A 251 -4.09 -8.21 24.63
N LEU A 252 -4.04 -7.06 25.29
CA LEU A 252 -5.03 -6.63 26.29
C LEU A 252 -6.45 -6.48 25.72
N THR A 253 -6.57 -6.18 24.42
CA THR A 253 -7.85 -6.05 23.70
C THR A 253 -8.39 -7.36 23.12
N GLY A 254 -7.73 -8.50 23.38
CA GLY A 254 -8.16 -9.82 22.86
C GLY A 254 -7.94 -9.99 21.35
N GLY A 255 -6.97 -9.26 20.78
CA GLY A 255 -6.67 -9.29 19.34
C GLY A 255 -6.17 -10.66 18.86
N LEU A 256 -5.46 -11.41 19.71
CA LEU A 256 -4.97 -12.75 19.38
C LEU A 256 -6.11 -13.72 19.05
N GLN A 257 -7.14 -13.80 19.89
CA GLN A 257 -8.29 -14.69 19.70
C GLN A 257 -9.00 -14.37 18.38
N LYS A 258 -9.18 -13.08 18.06
CA LYS A 258 -9.80 -12.63 16.81
C LYS A 258 -8.91 -12.92 15.59
N MET A 259 -7.60 -12.73 15.70
CA MET A 259 -6.64 -13.08 14.63
C MET A 259 -6.61 -14.59 14.36
N VAL A 260 -6.70 -15.44 15.39
CA VAL A 260 -6.78 -16.90 15.18
C VAL A 260 -8.09 -17.30 14.49
N ALA A 261 -9.23 -16.72 14.88
CA ALA A 261 -10.50 -16.94 14.18
C ALA A 261 -10.47 -16.53 12.70
N LEU A 262 -9.64 -15.55 12.33
CA LEU A 262 -9.44 -15.11 10.95
C LEU A 262 -8.61 -16.08 10.09
N LEU A 263 -7.96 -17.10 10.68
CA LEU A 263 -7.24 -18.13 9.91
C LEU A 263 -8.18 -19.00 9.07
N GLN A 264 -9.47 -19.04 9.39
CA GLN A 264 -10.52 -19.76 8.65
C GLN A 264 -10.95 -19.08 7.34
N ARG A 265 -10.34 -17.93 6.98
CA ARG A 265 -10.57 -17.26 5.69
C ARG A 265 -9.71 -17.90 4.59
N ASN A 266 -10.10 -17.69 3.32
CA ASN A 266 -9.45 -18.34 2.17
C ASN A 266 -8.46 -17.44 1.40
N ASN A 267 -8.44 -16.13 1.67
CA ASN A 267 -7.62 -15.17 0.94
C ASN A 267 -6.16 -15.27 1.39
N VAL A 268 -5.30 -15.89 0.57
CA VAL A 268 -3.91 -16.22 0.94
C VAL A 268 -3.03 -15.00 1.27
N LYS A 269 -3.29 -13.84 0.64
CA LYS A 269 -2.58 -12.59 0.93
C LYS A 269 -3.01 -12.01 2.28
N PHE A 270 -4.31 -12.07 2.59
CA PHE A 270 -4.86 -11.67 3.88
C PHE A 270 -4.35 -12.57 5.00
N LEU A 271 -4.39 -13.90 4.80
CA LEU A 271 -3.87 -14.88 5.77
C LEU A 271 -2.39 -14.62 6.10
N ALA A 272 -1.56 -14.29 5.11
CA ALA A 272 -0.14 -14.02 5.34
C ALA A 272 0.12 -12.80 6.24
N ILE A 273 -0.80 -11.83 6.28
CA ILE A 273 -0.74 -10.68 7.21
C ILE A 273 -1.19 -11.13 8.61
N VAL A 274 -2.25 -11.93 8.69
CA VAL A 274 -2.77 -12.47 9.97
C VAL A 274 -1.71 -13.35 10.66
N THR A 275 -1.06 -14.26 9.94
CA THR A 275 -0.03 -15.15 10.48
C THR A 275 1.23 -14.38 10.90
N ASP A 276 1.67 -13.36 10.16
CA ASP A 276 2.79 -12.52 10.60
C ASP A 276 2.43 -11.69 11.86
N CYS A 277 1.20 -11.18 11.97
CA CYS A 277 0.71 -10.55 13.20
C CYS A 277 0.75 -11.52 14.40
N LEU A 278 0.28 -12.76 14.22
CA LEU A 278 0.36 -13.80 15.25
C LEU A 278 1.80 -14.13 15.63
N HIS A 279 2.72 -14.21 14.66
CA HIS A 279 4.16 -14.40 14.93
C HIS A 279 4.73 -13.24 15.76
N ILE A 280 4.49 -11.98 15.36
CA ILE A 280 5.00 -10.79 16.05
C ILE A 280 4.49 -10.72 17.50
N LEU A 281 3.26 -11.17 17.76
CA LEU A 281 2.66 -11.22 19.10
C LEU A 281 3.14 -12.43 19.93
N ALA A 282 3.36 -13.60 19.32
CA ALA A 282 3.81 -14.80 20.01
C ALA A 282 5.33 -14.80 20.32
N TYR A 283 6.13 -14.09 19.53
CA TYR A 283 7.58 -14.06 19.67
C TYR A 283 8.00 -13.53 21.06
N GLY A 284 8.71 -14.35 21.83
CA GLY A 284 9.18 -14.00 23.17
C GLY A 284 8.09 -13.87 24.26
N ASN A 285 6.82 -14.16 23.98
CA ASN A 285 5.72 -13.97 24.95
C ASN A 285 4.92 -15.26 25.19
N GLN A 286 5.08 -15.85 26.37
CA GLN A 286 4.48 -17.15 26.69
C GLN A 286 2.95 -17.12 26.78
N GLU A 287 2.37 -16.05 27.33
CA GLU A 287 0.92 -15.86 27.43
C GLU A 287 0.26 -15.87 26.04
N SER A 288 0.85 -15.17 25.06
CA SER A 288 0.35 -15.14 23.68
C SER A 288 0.33 -16.53 23.05
N LYS A 289 1.33 -17.38 23.31
CA LYS A 289 1.36 -18.76 22.83
C LYS A 289 0.23 -19.60 23.45
N LEU A 290 -0.04 -19.42 24.74
CA LEU A 290 -1.14 -20.10 25.43
C LEU A 290 -2.51 -19.65 24.91
N ILE A 291 -2.69 -18.36 24.61
CA ILE A 291 -3.91 -17.83 24.00
C ILE A 291 -4.12 -18.42 22.59
N ILE A 292 -3.07 -18.48 21.77
CA ILE A 292 -3.14 -19.08 20.43
C ILE A 292 -3.50 -20.57 20.50
N LEU A 293 -2.88 -21.31 21.45
CA LEU A 293 -3.20 -22.71 21.72
C LEU A 293 -4.66 -22.90 22.14
N ALA A 294 -5.15 -22.12 23.10
CA ALA A 294 -6.53 -22.18 23.59
C ALA A 294 -7.57 -21.78 22.51
N SER A 295 -7.15 -21.02 21.50
CA SER A 295 -7.99 -20.59 20.38
C SER A 295 -7.92 -21.54 19.17
N THR A 296 -7.50 -22.80 19.36
CA THR A 296 -7.28 -23.83 18.31
C THR A 296 -6.28 -23.45 17.21
N GLY A 297 -5.42 -22.45 17.45
CA GLY A 297 -4.45 -21.94 16.47
C GLY A 297 -3.53 -22.98 15.84
N PRO A 298 -2.95 -23.94 16.59
CA PRO A 298 -2.12 -25.00 16.01
C PRO A 298 -2.83 -25.79 14.89
N SER A 299 -4.12 -26.08 15.03
CA SER A 299 -4.90 -26.83 14.04
C SER A 299 -5.08 -26.04 12.74
N GLU A 300 -5.46 -24.76 12.84
CA GLU A 300 -5.62 -23.89 11.68
C GLU A 300 -4.29 -23.62 10.95
N LEU A 301 -3.20 -23.45 11.70
CA LEU A 301 -1.86 -23.28 11.11
C LEU A 301 -1.39 -24.54 10.37
N VAL A 302 -1.62 -25.73 10.94
CA VAL A 302 -1.32 -27.02 10.26
C VAL A 302 -2.21 -27.22 9.03
N ARG A 303 -3.49 -26.83 9.09
CA ARG A 303 -4.37 -26.82 7.91
C ARG A 303 -3.82 -25.91 6.81
N ILE A 304 -3.41 -24.69 7.15
CA ILE A 304 -2.82 -23.75 6.17
C ILE A 304 -1.58 -24.34 5.49
N MET A 305 -0.67 -24.96 6.24
CA MET A 305 0.54 -25.61 5.67
C MET A 305 0.24 -26.76 4.70
N ARG A 306 -0.98 -27.31 4.72
CA ARG A 306 -1.42 -28.43 3.87
C ARG A 306 -2.35 -28.01 2.73
N SER A 307 -3.07 -26.89 2.89
CA SER A 307 -4.13 -26.47 1.98
C SER A 307 -3.70 -25.44 0.94
N TYR A 308 -2.52 -24.83 1.08
CA TYR A 308 -2.06 -23.75 0.20
C TYR A 308 -0.60 -23.96 -0.24
N ASP A 309 -0.28 -23.40 -1.40
CA ASP A 309 1.04 -23.40 -2.06
C ASP A 309 1.70 -22.00 -2.06
N TYR A 310 0.99 -20.96 -1.62
CA TYR A 310 1.47 -19.58 -1.64
C TYR A 310 2.64 -19.37 -0.66
N GLU A 311 3.86 -19.32 -1.19
CA GLU A 311 5.13 -19.27 -0.46
C GLU A 311 5.14 -18.28 0.72
N ARG A 312 4.70 -17.03 0.52
CA ARG A 312 4.66 -16.02 1.60
C ARG A 312 3.72 -16.39 2.74
N LEU A 313 2.61 -17.07 2.46
CA LEU A 313 1.72 -17.60 3.50
C LEU A 313 2.37 -18.78 4.22
N LEU A 314 2.99 -19.70 3.49
CA LEU A 314 3.68 -20.85 4.10
C LEU A 314 4.83 -20.39 5.02
N TRP A 315 5.67 -19.47 4.58
CA TRP A 315 6.76 -18.90 5.39
C TRP A 315 6.28 -18.16 6.64
N THR A 316 5.26 -17.31 6.52
CA THR A 316 4.68 -16.63 7.70
C THR A 316 4.05 -17.62 8.67
N THR A 317 3.37 -18.65 8.17
CA THR A 317 2.76 -19.73 8.97
C THR A 317 3.81 -20.58 9.68
N SER A 318 4.89 -20.97 8.98
CA SER A 318 5.96 -21.78 9.56
C SER A 318 6.69 -21.01 10.66
N ARG A 319 6.91 -19.69 10.50
CA ARG A 319 7.42 -18.81 11.57
C ARG A 319 6.53 -18.84 12.83
N VAL A 320 5.20 -18.85 12.72
CA VAL A 320 4.31 -19.02 13.89
C VAL A 320 4.52 -20.40 14.52
N LEU A 321 4.47 -21.47 13.73
CA LEU A 321 4.67 -22.85 14.20
C LEU A 321 6.03 -23.03 14.91
N ARG A 322 7.10 -22.38 14.42
CA ARG A 322 8.43 -22.37 15.05
C ARG A 322 8.44 -21.70 16.42
N VAL A 323 7.73 -20.58 16.57
CA VAL A 323 7.62 -19.87 17.86
C VAL A 323 6.78 -20.68 18.84
N LEU A 324 5.75 -21.38 18.36
CA LEU A 324 4.90 -22.25 19.17
C LEU A 324 5.60 -23.56 19.58
N SER A 325 6.37 -24.21 18.70
CA SER A 325 6.98 -25.53 18.95
C SER A 325 7.99 -25.58 20.11
N VAL A 326 8.49 -24.42 20.55
CA VAL A 326 9.32 -24.26 21.75
C VAL A 326 8.51 -24.45 23.05
N CYS A 327 7.18 -24.27 23.02
CA CYS A 327 6.30 -24.54 24.16
C CYS A 327 5.76 -25.97 24.11
N TRP A 328 6.04 -26.77 25.14
CA TRP A 328 5.61 -28.18 25.23
C TRP A 328 4.12 -28.41 24.92
N SER A 329 3.22 -27.63 25.54
CA SER A 329 1.77 -27.76 25.33
C SER A 329 1.36 -27.43 23.89
N SER A 330 2.05 -26.49 23.24
CA SER A 330 1.82 -26.17 21.83
C SER A 330 2.44 -27.21 20.89
N LYS A 331 3.61 -27.77 21.23
CA LYS A 331 4.25 -28.86 20.47
C LYS A 331 3.29 -30.04 20.32
N ARG A 332 2.72 -30.51 21.43
CA ARG A 332 1.74 -31.61 21.43
C ARG A 332 0.55 -31.33 20.53
N ALA A 333 -0.07 -30.15 20.65
CA ALA A 333 -1.20 -29.76 19.81
C ALA A 333 -0.85 -29.64 18.31
N ILE A 334 0.39 -29.29 17.95
CA ILE A 334 0.85 -29.29 16.55
C ILE A 334 0.96 -30.72 16.01
N VAL A 335 1.50 -31.65 16.81
CA VAL A 335 1.61 -33.09 16.43
C VAL A 335 0.22 -33.72 16.33
N GLU A 336 -0.63 -33.55 17.35
CA GLU A 336 -2.00 -34.06 17.39
C GLU A 336 -2.84 -33.49 16.21
N ALA A 337 -2.71 -32.20 15.87
CA ALA A 337 -3.34 -31.62 14.68
C ALA A 337 -2.77 -32.17 13.36
N GLY A 338 -1.52 -32.64 13.35
CA GLY A 338 -0.93 -33.38 12.26
C GLY A 338 -1.66 -34.72 12.03
N GLU A 339 -1.95 -35.46 13.09
CA GLU A 339 -2.53 -36.80 13.03
C GLU A 339 -4.06 -36.81 12.76
N LEU A 340 -4.80 -35.87 13.33
CA LEU A 340 -6.26 -35.96 13.49
C LEU A 340 -7.14 -35.85 12.22
N HIS A 341 -6.57 -35.63 11.02
CA HIS A 341 -7.34 -35.55 9.77
C HIS A 341 -7.20 -36.79 8.87
N LEU A 342 -6.64 -37.88 9.39
CA LEU A 342 -6.69 -39.19 8.71
C LEU A 342 -8.06 -39.83 8.93
N ASP A 343 -8.97 -39.45 8.03
CA ASP A 343 -10.25 -40.07 7.64
C ASP A 343 -10.88 -41.10 8.59
N ALA A 344 -12.05 -40.76 9.15
CA ALA A 344 -12.79 -41.57 10.15
C ALA A 344 -13.42 -42.87 9.59
N THR A 345 -12.96 -43.34 8.42
CA THR A 345 -13.59 -44.40 7.61
C THR A 345 -12.73 -45.66 7.47
N GLN A 346 -11.50 -45.69 7.99
CA GLN A 346 -10.66 -46.89 8.02
C GLN A 346 -9.90 -47.08 9.35
N PRO A 347 -9.79 -48.31 9.89
CA PRO A 347 -9.03 -48.60 11.10
C PRO A 347 -7.52 -48.71 10.79
N VAL A 348 -6.90 -47.58 10.43
CA VAL A 348 -5.47 -47.52 10.09
C VAL A 348 -4.64 -47.19 11.33
N ARG A 349 -3.43 -47.76 11.39
CA ARG A 349 -2.50 -47.66 12.52
C ARG A 349 -2.21 -46.19 12.89
N ARG A 350 -2.47 -45.84 14.15
CA ARG A 350 -1.93 -44.62 14.79
C ARG A 350 -0.39 -44.69 14.73
N GLY A 351 0.28 -43.68 14.17
CA GLY A 351 1.73 -43.70 13.95
C GLY A 351 2.25 -42.54 13.09
N ASP A 352 2.30 -42.72 11.77
CA ASP A 352 3.26 -41.97 10.92
C ASP A 352 2.65 -40.94 9.94
N TYR A 353 1.61 -41.31 9.18
CA TYR A 353 1.24 -40.61 7.92
C TYR A 353 0.85 -39.13 8.06
N GLY A 354 0.33 -38.72 9.22
CA GLY A 354 -0.05 -37.34 9.51
C GLY A 354 1.19 -36.45 9.65
N LEU A 355 2.19 -36.94 10.38
CA LEU A 355 3.46 -36.23 10.51
C LEU A 355 4.15 -36.16 9.13
N ASP A 356 4.18 -37.25 8.37
CA ASP A 356 4.77 -37.29 7.01
C ASP A 356 4.24 -36.20 6.07
N THR A 357 2.94 -35.91 6.12
CA THR A 357 2.35 -34.85 5.26
C THR A 357 2.76 -33.44 5.73
N LEU A 358 2.90 -33.22 7.05
CA LEU A 358 3.41 -31.96 7.61
C LEU A 358 4.91 -31.80 7.30
N LEU A 359 5.69 -32.87 7.49
CA LEU A 359 7.10 -32.95 7.17
C LEU A 359 7.31 -32.73 5.67
N SER A 360 6.50 -33.33 4.80
CA SER A 360 6.55 -33.13 3.35
C SER A 360 6.24 -31.68 2.97
N GLY A 361 5.25 -31.03 3.59
CA GLY A 361 5.00 -29.60 3.39
C GLY A 361 6.20 -28.72 3.82
N LEU A 362 6.76 -28.98 5.01
CA LEU A 362 7.97 -28.29 5.48
C LEU A 362 9.18 -28.56 4.57
N VAL A 363 9.34 -29.78 4.04
CA VAL A 363 10.43 -30.20 3.14
C VAL A 363 10.26 -29.63 1.72
N THR A 364 9.03 -29.47 1.22
CA THR A 364 8.78 -28.71 -0.02
C THR A 364 9.26 -27.27 0.14
N VAL A 365 9.05 -26.68 1.31
CA VAL A 365 9.42 -25.30 1.62
C VAL A 365 10.94 -25.16 1.94
N LEU A 366 11.62 -26.23 2.40
CA LEU A 366 13.10 -26.34 2.37
C LEU A 366 13.69 -26.27 0.96
N GLY A 367 12.89 -26.47 -0.09
CA GLY A 367 13.28 -26.29 -1.49
C GLY A 367 13.29 -24.82 -1.96
N SER A 368 12.85 -23.87 -1.13
CA SER A 368 12.90 -22.44 -1.46
C SER A 368 14.35 -21.93 -1.56
N SER A 369 14.57 -20.97 -2.44
CA SER A 369 15.86 -20.27 -2.59
C SER A 369 16.16 -19.28 -1.45
N ASP A 370 15.18 -18.99 -0.58
CA ASP A 370 15.36 -18.10 0.57
C ASP A 370 15.88 -18.87 1.80
N MET A 371 17.15 -18.59 2.16
CA MET A 371 17.83 -19.19 3.31
C MET A 371 17.09 -18.97 4.65
N SER A 372 16.29 -17.91 4.79
CA SER A 372 15.50 -17.62 5.99
C SER A 372 14.33 -18.60 6.16
N VAL A 373 13.74 -19.02 5.05
CA VAL A 373 12.71 -20.06 4.97
C VAL A 373 13.30 -21.39 5.42
N VAL A 374 14.38 -21.83 4.76
CA VAL A 374 15.09 -23.10 5.04
C VAL A 374 15.52 -23.19 6.50
N THR A 375 16.02 -22.10 7.07
CA THR A 375 16.42 -22.02 8.49
C THR A 375 15.24 -22.10 9.46
N CYS A 376 14.08 -21.54 9.10
CA CYS A 376 12.89 -21.64 9.93
C CYS A 376 12.36 -23.07 9.97
N ASP A 377 12.22 -23.72 8.81
CA ASP A 377 11.64 -25.05 8.72
C ASP A 377 12.57 -26.11 9.30
N SER A 378 13.89 -26.01 9.08
CA SER A 378 14.89 -26.83 9.79
C SER A 378 14.76 -26.70 11.31
N GLY A 379 14.47 -25.50 11.81
CA GLY A 379 14.21 -25.26 13.24
C GLY A 379 12.89 -25.84 13.75
N ILE A 380 11.84 -25.89 12.91
CA ILE A 380 10.58 -26.57 13.22
C ILE A 380 10.81 -28.08 13.28
N LEU A 381 11.45 -28.65 12.25
CA LEU A 381 11.78 -30.07 12.17
C LEU A 381 12.61 -30.52 13.38
N PHE A 382 13.65 -29.78 13.75
CA PHE A 382 14.43 -30.03 14.97
C PHE A 382 13.55 -29.98 16.23
N ASN A 383 12.75 -28.92 16.41
CA ASN A 383 11.89 -28.79 17.58
C ASN A 383 10.80 -29.88 17.67
N LEU A 384 10.27 -30.35 16.54
CA LEU A 384 9.23 -31.39 16.47
C LEU A 384 9.80 -32.81 16.57
N THR A 385 11.08 -33.03 16.26
CA THR A 385 11.73 -34.36 16.37
C THR A 385 12.47 -34.56 17.70
N CYS A 386 12.94 -33.49 18.35
CA CYS A 386 13.56 -33.58 19.67
C CYS A 386 12.53 -33.76 20.80
N ASN A 387 12.71 -34.80 21.62
CA ASN A 387 11.86 -35.21 22.75
C ASN A 387 10.40 -35.54 22.38
N ASN A 388 10.20 -36.54 21.49
CA ASN A 388 8.92 -37.26 21.32
C ASN A 388 8.90 -38.55 22.17
N GLN A 389 9.02 -38.40 23.50
CA GLN A 389 8.81 -39.48 24.48
C GLN A 389 7.59 -39.15 25.34
#